data_AF-A0AA39M0X9-F1
#
_entry.id   AF-A0AA39M0X9-F1
#
_cell.length_a   1.000
_cell.length_b   1.000
_cell.length_c   1.000
_cell.angle_alpha   90.00
_cell.angle_beta   90.00
_cell.angle_gamma   90.00
#
_symmetry.space_group_name_H-M   'P 1'
#
loop_
_entity.id
_entity.type
_entity.pdbx_description
1 polymer ?
#
loop_
_entity_poly.entity_id
_entity_poly.type
_entity_poly.pdbx_seq_one_letter_code
_entity_poly.pdbx_strand_id
1 'polypeptide(L)'
;MQDEQLRSLFNSVLLLSQEGEVPVQALAVLVQTARPEALVEQLHQKWLADQSFTPIAAQMLLQLQNMDRRDATLASGCLVMILNDYRNRLEMRNQSRLMFRNSIRALHEFYPVYRRIDTCLAQSLVKPIFHCMDILLDDDPDEADVQMAAQLLLEFGRTMHSINMIDADELVMKTRRILIGAKNATQVSLSTATKALLLRVMDMWQYGWDENMFPDCVHDFYSTLAIRPRSESESTESTARRKNDVDEEVNLSSLKFPSLRKGTNSSSGSRESVI
;
A
#
# COMPACT_ATOMS: atom_id res chain seq x y z
N MET A 1 -4.39 -2.39 -34.36
CA MET A 1 -2.99 -2.44 -33.92
C MET A 1 -2.60 -3.87 -33.62
N GLN A 2 -1.34 -4.29 -33.83
CA GLN A 2 -0.86 -5.62 -33.43
C GLN A 2 -0.48 -5.63 -31.93
N ASP A 3 -0.61 -6.77 -31.26
CA ASP A 3 -0.42 -6.89 -29.80
C ASP A 3 0.99 -6.48 -29.32
N GLU A 4 2.03 -6.76 -30.12
CA GLU A 4 3.41 -6.35 -29.81
C GLU A 4 3.59 -4.83 -29.81
N GLN A 5 2.90 -4.13 -30.71
CA GLN A 5 2.93 -2.66 -30.79
C GLN A 5 2.24 -2.04 -29.57
N LEU A 6 1.12 -2.64 -29.13
CA LEU A 6 0.39 -2.20 -27.94
C LEU A 6 1.24 -2.39 -26.67
N ARG A 7 1.90 -3.54 -26.54
CA ARG A 7 2.81 -3.82 -25.42
C ARG A 7 4.02 -2.87 -25.39
N SER A 8 4.65 -2.61 -26.54
CA SER A 8 5.76 -1.66 -26.65
C SER A 8 5.34 -0.26 -26.22
N LEU A 9 4.14 0.15 -26.62
CA LEU A 9 3.63 1.46 -26.26
C LEU A 9 3.31 1.57 -24.76
N PHE A 10 2.76 0.55 -24.12
CA PHE A 10 2.59 0.56 -22.65
C PHE A 10 3.89 0.62 -21.87
N ASN A 11 4.94 -0.04 -22.35
CA ASN A 11 6.27 0.13 -21.76
C ASN A 11 6.78 1.57 -21.95
N SER A 12 6.51 2.19 -23.10
CA SER A 12 6.87 3.59 -23.34
C SER A 12 6.09 4.54 -22.44
N VAL A 13 4.79 4.28 -22.22
CA VAL A 13 3.94 5.04 -21.29
C VAL A 13 4.47 4.94 -19.86
N LEU A 14 4.86 3.73 -19.42
CA LEU A 14 5.46 3.53 -18.11
C LEU A 14 6.77 4.33 -17.97
N LEU A 15 7.65 4.28 -18.96
CA LEU A 15 8.90 5.07 -18.94
C LEU A 15 8.63 6.57 -18.90
N LEU A 16 7.68 7.06 -19.69
CA LEU A 16 7.30 8.48 -19.69
C LEU A 16 6.71 8.91 -18.34
N SER A 17 5.94 8.04 -17.69
CA SER A 17 5.34 8.33 -16.38
C SER A 17 6.37 8.51 -15.26
N GLN A 18 7.57 7.93 -15.43
CA GLN A 18 8.67 8.08 -14.47
C GLN A 18 9.32 9.47 -14.57
N GLU A 19 9.23 10.11 -15.75
CA GLU A 19 9.80 11.42 -16.05
C GLU A 19 8.77 12.57 -15.89
N GLY A 20 7.48 12.25 -15.72
CA GLY A 20 6.41 13.24 -15.57
C GLY A 20 5.01 12.71 -15.89
N GLU A 21 4.05 13.61 -16.10
CA GLU A 21 2.67 13.20 -16.45
C GLU A 21 2.61 12.60 -17.87
N VAL A 22 1.87 11.49 -18.01
CA VAL A 22 1.65 10.86 -19.32
C VAL A 22 0.82 11.78 -20.22
N PRO A 23 1.31 12.13 -21.44
CA PRO A 23 0.57 13.01 -22.34
C PRO A 23 -0.77 12.41 -22.75
N VAL A 24 -1.86 13.14 -22.52
CA VAL A 24 -3.25 12.75 -22.86
C VAL A 24 -3.38 12.40 -24.35
N GLN A 25 -2.59 13.05 -25.21
CA GLN A 25 -2.57 12.82 -26.65
C GLN A 25 -2.03 11.44 -27.02
N ALA A 26 -1.06 10.91 -26.27
CA ALA A 26 -0.54 9.55 -26.49
C ALA A 26 -1.61 8.49 -26.18
N LEU A 27 -2.46 8.77 -25.17
CA LEU A 27 -3.57 7.92 -24.76
C LEU A 27 -4.77 8.02 -25.70
N ALA A 28 -5.01 9.19 -26.29
CA ALA A 28 -6.02 9.37 -27.33
C ALA A 28 -5.73 8.51 -28.57
N VAL A 29 -4.47 8.47 -29.01
CA VAL A 29 -4.03 7.66 -30.16
C VAL A 29 -4.23 6.17 -29.89
N LEU A 30 -3.98 5.71 -28.67
CA LEU A 30 -4.23 4.34 -28.22
C LEU A 30 -5.68 3.90 -28.44
N VAL A 31 -6.65 4.69 -27.97
CA VAL A 31 -8.08 4.36 -28.08
C VAL A 31 -8.58 4.42 -29.51
N GLN A 32 -8.03 5.31 -30.34
CA GLN A 32 -8.42 5.39 -31.74
C GLN A 32 -7.86 4.25 -32.60
N THR A 33 -6.80 3.56 -32.16
CA THR A 33 -6.06 2.59 -32.99
C THR A 33 -6.16 1.14 -32.51
N ALA A 34 -6.51 0.92 -31.24
CA ALA A 34 -6.69 -0.39 -30.64
C ALA A 34 -8.18 -0.76 -30.52
N ARG A 35 -8.49 -2.05 -30.62
CA ARG A 35 -9.83 -2.54 -30.24
C ARG A 35 -9.94 -2.51 -28.71
N PRO A 36 -11.10 -2.11 -28.14
CA PRO A 36 -11.28 -2.03 -26.69
C PRO A 36 -10.92 -3.32 -25.95
N GLU A 37 -11.26 -4.48 -26.51
CA GLU A 37 -11.00 -5.79 -25.89
C GLU A 37 -9.50 -6.06 -25.75
N ALA A 38 -8.74 -5.84 -26.83
CA ALA A 38 -7.28 -5.99 -26.81
C ALA A 38 -6.63 -4.99 -25.85
N LEU A 39 -7.19 -3.78 -25.73
CA LEU A 39 -6.71 -2.78 -24.78
C LEU A 39 -6.93 -3.22 -23.33
N VAL A 40 -8.13 -3.72 -23.00
CA VAL A 40 -8.46 -4.26 -21.67
C VAL A 40 -7.51 -5.40 -21.30
N GLU A 41 -7.32 -6.37 -22.21
CA GLU A 41 -6.47 -7.53 -21.95
C GLU A 41 -5.01 -7.14 -21.71
N GLN A 42 -4.46 -6.24 -22.53
CA GLN A 42 -3.07 -5.80 -22.37
C GLN A 42 -2.88 -4.94 -21.11
N LEU A 43 -3.85 -4.10 -20.75
CA LEU A 43 -3.82 -3.37 -19.47
C LEU A 43 -3.82 -4.36 -18.29
N HIS A 44 -4.71 -5.35 -18.35
CA HIS A 44 -4.85 -6.39 -17.32
C HIS A 44 -3.55 -7.17 -17.12
N GLN A 45 -2.96 -7.68 -18.22
CA GLN A 45 -1.68 -8.37 -18.18
C GLN A 45 -0.58 -7.50 -17.57
N LYS A 46 -0.54 -6.21 -17.93
CA LYS A 46 0.52 -5.31 -17.47
C LYS A 46 0.38 -4.96 -15.99
N TRP A 47 -0.81 -4.66 -15.48
CA TRP A 47 -0.97 -4.35 -14.05
C TRP A 47 -0.78 -5.58 -13.17
N LEU A 48 -1.10 -6.78 -13.66
CA LEU A 48 -0.83 -8.02 -12.92
C LEU A 48 0.67 -8.35 -12.87
N ALA A 49 1.43 -7.95 -13.90
CA ALA A 49 2.87 -8.18 -13.98
C ALA A 49 3.70 -7.13 -13.24
N ASP A 50 3.22 -5.89 -13.16
CA ASP A 50 4.00 -4.74 -12.69
C ASP A 50 3.14 -3.79 -11.84
N GLN A 51 3.39 -3.80 -10.52
CA GLN A 51 2.65 -2.97 -9.57
C GLN A 51 2.74 -1.46 -9.87
N SER A 52 3.84 -1.01 -10.47
CA SER A 52 4.06 0.42 -10.77
C SER A 52 3.16 0.91 -11.90
N PHE A 53 2.63 0.00 -12.71
CA PHE A 53 1.75 0.33 -13.82
C PHE A 53 0.29 0.49 -13.41
N THR A 54 -0.12 -0.08 -12.28
CA THR A 54 -1.52 -0.07 -11.83
C THR A 54 -2.12 1.34 -11.68
N PRO A 55 -1.45 2.31 -11.03
CA PRO A 55 -1.98 3.68 -10.93
C PRO A 55 -2.13 4.34 -12.32
N ILE A 56 -1.18 4.06 -13.22
CA ILE A 56 -1.18 4.57 -14.59
C ILE A 56 -2.38 4.01 -15.36
N ALA A 57 -2.62 2.70 -15.27
CA ALA A 57 -3.77 2.05 -15.90
C ALA A 57 -5.11 2.64 -15.41
N ALA A 58 -5.24 2.89 -14.11
CA ALA A 58 -6.42 3.53 -13.53
C ALA A 58 -6.60 4.97 -14.04
N GLN A 59 -5.51 5.75 -14.12
CA GLN A 59 -5.54 7.11 -14.66
C GLN A 59 -5.90 7.13 -16.15
N MET A 60 -5.33 6.22 -16.94
CA MET A 60 -5.67 6.04 -18.35
C MET A 60 -7.16 5.79 -18.51
N LEU A 61 -7.74 4.86 -17.73
CA LEU A 61 -9.17 4.58 -17.79
C LEU A 61 -10.00 5.85 -17.55
N LEU A 62 -9.66 6.63 -16.51
CA LEU A 62 -10.39 7.87 -16.20
C LEU A 62 -10.28 8.91 -17.31
N GLN A 63 -9.08 9.09 -17.88
CA GLN A 63 -8.86 10.06 -18.96
C GLN A 63 -9.66 9.67 -20.20
N LEU A 64 -9.65 8.38 -20.58
CA LEU A 64 -10.36 7.88 -21.75
C LEU A 64 -11.88 7.97 -21.57
N GLN A 65 -12.40 7.67 -20.38
CA GLN A 65 -13.82 7.87 -20.07
C GLN A 65 -14.24 9.35 -20.15
N ASN A 66 -13.34 10.28 -19.82
CA ASN A 66 -13.63 11.71 -19.94
C ASN A 66 -13.57 12.20 -21.40
N MET A 67 -12.82 11.54 -22.27
CA MET A 67 -12.76 11.86 -23.69
C MET A 67 -14.04 11.42 -24.43
N ASP A 68 -14.56 10.23 -24.14
CA ASP A 68 -15.85 9.78 -24.64
C ASP A 68 -16.70 9.16 -23.52
N ARG A 69 -17.56 10.00 -22.93
CA ARG A 69 -18.41 9.58 -21.81
C ARG A 69 -19.49 8.56 -22.18
N ARG A 70 -19.80 8.38 -23.47
CA ARG A 70 -20.85 7.45 -23.91
C ARG A 70 -20.29 6.05 -24.14
N ASP A 71 -19.00 5.95 -24.44
CA ASP A 71 -18.32 4.67 -24.54
C ASP A 71 -17.92 4.17 -23.15
N ALA A 72 -18.61 3.12 -22.69
CA ALA A 72 -18.30 2.46 -21.43
C ALA A 72 -17.56 1.13 -21.63
N THR A 73 -17.12 0.81 -22.85
CA THR A 73 -16.58 -0.51 -23.20
C THR A 73 -15.28 -0.80 -22.43
N LEU A 74 -14.37 0.18 -22.37
CA LEU A 74 -13.11 0.03 -21.63
C LEU A 74 -13.36 -0.04 -20.11
N ALA A 75 -14.20 0.85 -19.57
CA ALA A 75 -14.52 0.87 -18.14
C ALA A 75 -15.21 -0.41 -17.67
N SER A 76 -16.17 -0.92 -18.45
CA SER A 76 -16.83 -2.19 -18.15
C SER A 76 -15.88 -3.37 -18.29
N GLY A 77 -15.04 -3.39 -19.35
CA GLY A 77 -14.05 -4.44 -19.55
C GLY A 77 -13.03 -4.53 -18.41
N CYS A 78 -12.44 -3.41 -17.98
CA CYS A 78 -11.54 -3.38 -16.83
C CYS A 78 -12.24 -3.82 -15.54
N LEU A 79 -13.51 -3.44 -15.33
CA LEU A 79 -14.26 -3.82 -14.13
C LEU A 79 -14.47 -5.35 -14.09
N VAL A 80 -14.81 -5.94 -15.23
CA VAL A 80 -14.95 -7.40 -15.37
C VAL A 80 -13.63 -8.10 -15.04
N MET A 81 -12.50 -7.60 -15.52
CA MET A 81 -11.18 -8.19 -15.19
C MET A 81 -10.89 -8.12 -13.69
N ILE A 82 -11.09 -6.96 -13.06
CA ILE A 82 -10.88 -6.79 -11.61
C ILE A 82 -11.78 -7.71 -10.78
N LEU A 83 -13.06 -7.83 -11.14
CA LEU A 83 -14.01 -8.71 -10.45
C LEU A 83 -13.69 -10.20 -10.68
N ASN A 84 -13.19 -10.55 -11.87
CA ASN A 84 -12.71 -11.90 -12.15
C ASN A 84 -11.45 -12.24 -11.33
N ASP A 85 -10.51 -11.31 -11.21
CA ASP A 85 -9.33 -11.47 -10.36
C ASP A 85 -9.74 -11.73 -8.91
N TYR A 86 -10.69 -10.94 -8.38
CA TYR A 86 -11.25 -11.17 -7.05
C TYR A 86 -11.96 -12.52 -6.92
N ARG A 87 -12.74 -12.92 -7.92
CA ARG A 87 -13.45 -14.22 -7.92
C ARG A 87 -12.46 -15.39 -7.86
N ASN A 88 -11.35 -15.28 -8.59
CA ASN A 88 -10.31 -16.31 -8.70
C ASN A 88 -9.13 -16.09 -7.74
N ARG A 89 -9.26 -15.19 -6.76
CA ARG A 89 -8.18 -14.71 -5.90
C ARG A 89 -7.34 -15.80 -5.23
N LEU A 90 -7.96 -16.88 -4.75
CA LEU A 90 -7.25 -17.98 -4.07
C LEU A 90 -6.42 -18.80 -5.06
N GLU A 91 -6.97 -19.05 -6.25
CA GLU A 91 -6.23 -19.72 -7.32
C GLU A 91 -5.05 -18.86 -7.80
N MET A 92 -5.30 -17.56 -8.03
CA MET A 92 -4.27 -16.59 -8.41
C MET A 92 -3.15 -16.55 -7.36
N ARG A 93 -3.49 -16.51 -6.07
CA ARG A 93 -2.52 -16.51 -4.97
C ARG A 93 -1.66 -17.77 -4.95
N ASN A 94 -2.27 -18.93 -5.17
CA ASN A 94 -1.58 -20.21 -5.24
C ASN A 94 -0.62 -20.30 -6.44
N GLN A 95 -0.98 -19.69 -7.58
CA GLN A 95 -0.14 -19.64 -8.77
C GLN A 95 0.99 -18.61 -8.63
N SER A 96 0.67 -17.42 -8.12
CA SER A 96 1.61 -16.31 -7.95
C SER A 96 1.12 -15.32 -6.91
N ARG A 97 1.80 -15.29 -5.75
CA ARG A 97 1.54 -14.30 -4.69
C ARG A 97 1.77 -12.87 -5.19
N LEU A 98 2.72 -12.68 -6.12
CA LEU A 98 2.96 -11.37 -6.74
C LEU A 98 1.73 -10.91 -7.54
N MET A 99 1.18 -11.75 -8.40
CA MET A 99 -0.03 -11.40 -9.18
C MET A 99 -1.21 -11.11 -8.27
N PHE A 100 -1.36 -11.89 -7.19
CA PHE A 100 -2.38 -11.64 -6.19
C PHE A 100 -2.20 -10.28 -5.51
N ARG A 101 -1.00 -9.93 -5.01
CA ARG A 101 -0.73 -8.59 -4.45
C ARG A 101 -1.04 -7.47 -5.45
N ASN A 102 -0.65 -7.65 -6.71
CA ASN A 102 -0.89 -6.67 -7.77
C ASN A 102 -2.39 -6.50 -8.10
N SER A 103 -3.18 -7.58 -8.06
CA SER A 103 -4.63 -7.48 -8.26
C SER A 103 -5.33 -6.76 -7.11
N ILE A 104 -4.84 -6.89 -5.87
CA ILE A 104 -5.35 -6.13 -4.73
C ILE A 104 -4.99 -4.65 -4.85
N ARG A 105 -3.76 -4.34 -5.29
CA ARG A 105 -3.40 -2.96 -5.64
C ARG A 105 -4.35 -2.41 -6.69
N ALA A 106 -4.69 -3.19 -7.73
CA ALA A 106 -5.67 -2.78 -8.74
C ALA A 106 -7.05 -2.48 -8.13
N LEU A 107 -7.55 -3.30 -7.20
CA LEU A 107 -8.80 -2.98 -6.49
C LEU A 107 -8.78 -1.58 -5.86
N HIS A 108 -7.68 -1.20 -5.22
CA HIS A 108 -7.55 0.08 -4.52
C HIS A 108 -7.38 1.25 -5.48
N GLU A 109 -6.56 1.11 -6.52
CA GLU A 109 -6.30 2.16 -7.53
C GLU A 109 -7.53 2.45 -8.39
N PHE A 110 -8.28 1.41 -8.77
CA PHE A 110 -9.46 1.58 -9.62
C PHE A 110 -10.70 2.04 -8.84
N TYR A 111 -10.80 1.78 -7.54
CA TYR A 111 -11.93 2.24 -6.73
C TYR A 111 -12.23 3.75 -6.85
N PRO A 112 -11.27 4.68 -6.61
CA PRO A 112 -11.53 6.10 -6.73
C PRO A 112 -11.87 6.51 -8.17
N VAL A 113 -11.34 5.81 -9.17
CA VAL A 113 -11.69 6.02 -10.59
C VAL A 113 -13.15 5.64 -10.83
N TYR A 114 -13.58 4.44 -10.46
CA TYR A 114 -14.98 4.03 -10.60
C TYR A 114 -15.91 4.93 -9.78
N ARG A 115 -15.51 5.40 -8.61
CA ARG A 115 -16.31 6.36 -7.82
C ARG A 115 -16.59 7.66 -8.58
N ARG A 116 -15.66 8.11 -9.43
CA ARG A 116 -15.83 9.29 -10.30
C ARG A 116 -16.66 9.01 -11.54
N ILE A 117 -16.62 7.78 -12.06
CA ILE A 117 -17.39 7.34 -13.22
C ILE A 117 -18.85 7.09 -12.83
N ASP A 118 -19.06 6.19 -11.87
CA ASP A 118 -20.36 5.79 -11.35
C ASP A 118 -20.22 5.24 -9.92
N THR A 119 -20.85 5.91 -8.96
CA THR A 119 -20.79 5.53 -7.54
C THR A 119 -21.41 4.15 -7.26
N CYS A 120 -22.42 3.72 -8.03
CA CYS A 120 -23.05 2.41 -7.90
C CYS A 120 -22.09 1.30 -8.34
N LEU A 121 -21.39 1.49 -9.46
CA LEU A 121 -20.37 0.54 -9.91
C LEU A 121 -19.23 0.41 -8.88
N ALA A 122 -18.79 1.53 -8.30
CA ALA A 122 -17.75 1.52 -7.27
C ALA A 122 -18.13 0.70 -6.03
N GLN A 123 -19.42 0.61 -5.67
CA GLN A 123 -19.88 -0.20 -4.53
C GLN A 123 -19.57 -1.69 -4.72
N SER A 124 -19.50 -2.18 -5.97
CA SER A 124 -19.15 -3.58 -6.24
C SER A 124 -17.73 -3.95 -5.80
N LEU A 125 -16.85 -2.97 -5.60
CA LEU A 125 -15.45 -3.15 -5.21
C LEU A 125 -15.22 -3.08 -3.69
N VAL A 126 -16.18 -2.57 -2.92
CA VAL A 126 -16.02 -2.34 -1.47
C VAL A 126 -15.74 -3.65 -0.73
N LYS A 127 -16.60 -4.66 -0.90
CA LYS A 127 -16.38 -5.98 -0.28
C LYS A 127 -15.07 -6.65 -0.75
N PRO A 128 -14.76 -6.68 -2.06
CA PRO A 128 -13.45 -7.14 -2.54
C PRO A 128 -12.25 -6.49 -1.86
N ILE A 129 -12.26 -5.16 -1.67
CA ILE A 129 -11.17 -4.43 -1.01
C ILE A 129 -10.90 -4.98 0.39
N PHE A 130 -11.89 -4.99 1.27
CA PHE A 130 -11.69 -5.41 2.66
C PHE A 130 -11.37 -6.91 2.77
N HIS A 131 -12.06 -7.75 2.01
CA HIS A 131 -11.82 -9.19 2.04
C HIS A 131 -10.42 -9.58 1.53
N CYS A 132 -9.93 -8.93 0.48
CA CYS A 132 -8.57 -9.20 0.01
C CYS A 132 -7.51 -8.69 0.99
N MET A 133 -7.77 -7.59 1.70
CA MET A 133 -6.90 -7.11 2.77
C MET A 133 -6.84 -8.10 3.94
N ASP A 134 -7.96 -8.73 4.30
CA ASP A 134 -7.97 -9.80 5.31
C ASP A 134 -7.11 -10.98 4.89
N ILE A 135 -7.17 -11.40 3.62
CA ILE A 135 -6.34 -12.49 3.11
C ILE A 135 -4.84 -12.14 3.20
N LEU A 136 -4.46 -10.88 2.93
CA LEU A 136 -3.06 -10.43 3.08
C LEU A 136 -2.55 -10.41 4.52
N LEU A 137 -3.43 -10.35 5.52
CA LEU A 137 -3.05 -10.20 6.93
C LEU A 137 -3.26 -11.48 7.76
N ASP A 138 -4.23 -12.32 7.40
CA ASP A 138 -4.67 -13.45 8.23
C ASP A 138 -4.43 -14.83 7.60
N ASP A 139 -4.41 -14.96 6.26
CA ASP A 139 -4.42 -16.26 5.58
C ASP A 139 -3.00 -16.75 5.24
N ASP A 140 -2.18 -17.12 6.22
CA ASP A 140 -0.77 -17.53 6.01
C ASP A 140 0.05 -16.52 5.15
N PRO A 141 0.12 -15.23 5.56
CA PRO A 141 0.88 -14.20 4.86
C PRO A 141 2.39 -14.39 4.94
N ASP A 142 3.07 -14.01 3.86
CA ASP A 142 4.52 -13.79 3.86
C ASP A 142 4.81 -12.33 4.22
N GLU A 143 6.09 -11.97 4.40
CA GLU A 143 6.45 -10.59 4.72
C GLU A 143 5.98 -9.58 3.65
N ALA A 144 6.06 -9.97 2.37
CA ALA A 144 5.70 -9.10 1.25
C ALA A 144 4.18 -8.83 1.18
N ASP A 145 3.35 -9.76 1.64
CA ASP A 145 1.90 -9.56 1.80
C ASP A 145 1.60 -8.53 2.90
N VAL A 146 2.26 -8.67 4.06
CA VAL A 146 2.13 -7.71 5.16
C VAL A 146 2.62 -6.32 4.74
N GLN A 147 3.74 -6.27 4.01
CA GLN A 147 4.28 -5.03 3.46
C GLN A 147 3.31 -4.37 2.47
N MET A 148 2.73 -5.13 1.55
CA MET A 148 1.73 -4.64 0.60
C MET A 148 0.48 -4.11 1.33
N ALA A 149 -0.04 -4.83 2.31
CA ALA A 149 -1.17 -4.38 3.11
C ALA A 149 -0.86 -3.06 3.85
N ALA A 150 0.35 -2.92 4.41
CA ALA A 150 0.77 -1.69 5.05
C ALA A 150 0.84 -0.51 4.06
N GLN A 151 1.41 -0.72 2.87
CA GLN A 151 1.46 0.30 1.82
C GLN A 151 0.05 0.73 1.38
N LEU A 152 -0.85 -0.24 1.14
CA LEU A 152 -2.24 0.05 0.77
C LEU A 152 -2.97 0.83 1.86
N LEU A 153 -2.76 0.52 3.14
CA LEU A 153 -3.34 1.29 4.24
C LEU A 153 -2.76 2.71 4.32
N LEU A 154 -1.46 2.89 4.11
CA LEU A 154 -0.86 4.23 4.09
C LEU A 154 -1.43 5.10 2.96
N GLU A 155 -1.61 4.53 1.79
CA GLU A 155 -2.05 5.27 0.60
C GLU A 155 -3.58 5.44 0.53
N PHE A 156 -4.33 4.40 0.90
CA PHE A 156 -5.79 4.35 0.74
C PHE A 156 -6.56 4.31 2.07
N GLY A 157 -5.88 4.31 3.23
CA GLY A 157 -6.52 4.18 4.54
C GLY A 157 -7.60 5.22 4.80
N ARG A 158 -7.37 6.49 4.43
CA ARG A 158 -8.39 7.54 4.50
C ARG A 158 -9.62 7.21 3.65
N THR A 159 -9.39 6.72 2.44
CA THR A 159 -10.44 6.31 1.50
C THR A 159 -11.21 5.12 2.08
N MET A 160 -10.54 4.06 2.52
CA MET A 160 -11.14 2.89 3.14
C MET A 160 -11.98 3.26 4.37
N HIS A 161 -11.44 4.07 5.27
CA HIS A 161 -12.14 4.54 6.46
C HIS A 161 -13.40 5.36 6.10
N SER A 162 -13.36 6.14 5.01
CA SER A 162 -14.55 6.88 4.53
C SER A 162 -15.64 5.98 3.95
N ILE A 163 -15.29 4.78 3.47
CA ILE A 163 -16.22 3.82 2.85
C ILE A 163 -16.84 2.93 3.92
N ASN A 164 -16.00 2.34 4.77
CA ASN A 164 -16.41 1.54 5.91
C ASN A 164 -15.39 1.68 7.03
N MET A 165 -15.72 2.50 8.04
CA MET A 165 -14.84 2.75 9.18
C MET A 165 -14.61 1.49 10.01
N ILE A 166 -15.62 0.61 10.14
CA ILE A 166 -15.55 -0.56 11.01
C ILE A 166 -14.53 -1.56 10.47
N ASP A 167 -14.63 -1.90 9.19
CA ASP A 167 -13.69 -2.84 8.55
C ASP A 167 -12.28 -2.23 8.45
N ALA A 168 -12.17 -0.91 8.22
CA ALA A 168 -10.87 -0.22 8.20
C ALA A 168 -10.18 -0.25 9.57
N ASP A 169 -10.91 0.02 10.64
CA ASP A 169 -10.40 -0.06 12.01
C ASP A 169 -9.99 -1.49 12.37
N GLU A 170 -10.75 -2.49 11.92
CA GLU A 170 -10.40 -3.89 12.11
C GLU A 170 -9.06 -4.25 11.46
N LEU A 171 -8.83 -3.80 10.21
CA LEU A 171 -7.56 -3.99 9.51
C LEU A 171 -6.40 -3.32 10.26
N VAL A 172 -6.58 -2.12 10.79
CA VAL A 172 -5.55 -1.45 11.61
C VAL A 172 -5.27 -2.22 12.91
N MET A 173 -6.29 -2.82 13.52
CA MET A 173 -6.08 -3.66 14.70
C MET A 173 -5.35 -4.97 14.35
N LYS A 174 -5.56 -5.52 13.15
CA LYS A 174 -4.79 -6.68 12.65
C LYS A 174 -3.31 -6.32 12.45
N THR A 175 -3.01 -5.21 11.79
CA THR A 175 -1.62 -4.75 11.62
C THR A 175 -0.92 -4.52 12.95
N ARG A 176 -1.61 -3.92 13.94
CA ARG A 176 -1.10 -3.75 15.30
C ARG A 176 -0.77 -5.06 15.98
N ARG A 177 -1.66 -6.06 15.88
CA ARG A 177 -1.44 -7.41 16.46
C ARG A 177 -0.24 -8.11 15.84
N ILE A 178 -0.09 -8.01 14.51
CA ILE A 178 1.06 -8.55 13.77
C ILE A 178 2.35 -7.87 14.22
N LEU A 179 2.37 -6.54 14.30
CA LEU A 179 3.56 -5.77 14.68
C LEU A 179 4.11 -6.15 16.06
N ILE A 180 3.24 -6.35 17.04
CA ILE A 180 3.65 -6.70 18.42
C ILE A 180 3.85 -8.20 18.64
N GLY A 181 3.63 -9.03 17.62
CA GLY A 181 3.68 -10.49 17.74
C GLY A 181 2.66 -11.04 18.74
N ALA A 182 1.43 -10.51 18.73
CA ALA A 182 0.40 -10.95 19.67
C ALA A 182 0.12 -12.46 19.50
N LYS A 183 -0.18 -13.15 20.62
CA LYS A 183 -0.35 -14.62 20.65
C LYS A 183 -1.43 -15.15 19.68
N ASN A 184 -2.44 -14.33 19.40
CA ASN A 184 -3.54 -14.63 18.50
C ASN A 184 -3.39 -14.00 17.10
N ALA A 185 -2.23 -13.44 16.79
CA ALA A 185 -1.92 -12.92 15.46
C ALA A 185 -1.16 -13.95 14.63
N THR A 186 -1.26 -13.81 13.32
CA THR A 186 -0.40 -14.53 12.40
C THR A 186 1.07 -14.22 12.68
N GLN A 187 1.89 -15.26 12.79
CA GLN A 187 3.32 -15.12 13.07
C GLN A 187 4.07 -14.99 11.76
N VAL A 188 4.60 -13.80 11.50
CA VAL A 188 5.40 -13.49 10.31
C VAL A 188 6.72 -12.87 10.78
N SER A 189 7.84 -13.32 10.20
CA SER A 189 9.13 -12.65 10.42
C SER A 189 9.15 -11.34 9.65
N LEU A 190 9.29 -10.22 10.36
CA LEU A 190 9.25 -8.88 9.77
C LEU A 190 10.62 -8.21 9.87
N SER A 191 11.09 -7.66 8.74
CA SER A 191 12.21 -6.73 8.70
C SER A 191 11.88 -5.42 9.42
N THR A 192 12.92 -4.65 9.74
CA THR A 192 12.77 -3.31 10.30
C THR A 192 11.97 -2.38 9.38
N ALA A 193 12.15 -2.51 8.06
CA ALA A 193 11.41 -1.70 7.09
C ALA A 193 9.90 -1.98 7.15
N THR A 194 9.50 -3.25 7.17
CA THR A 194 8.08 -3.64 7.28
C THR A 194 7.50 -3.21 8.63
N LYS A 195 8.24 -3.37 9.73
CA LYS A 195 7.82 -2.87 11.06
C LYS A 195 7.60 -1.35 11.06
N ALA A 196 8.48 -0.59 10.42
CA ALA A 196 8.34 0.87 10.30
C ALA A 196 7.08 1.27 9.50
N LEU A 197 6.75 0.53 8.43
CA LEU A 197 5.51 0.76 7.68
C LEU A 197 4.26 0.48 8.53
N LEU A 198 4.23 -0.64 9.27
CA LEU A 198 3.12 -0.96 10.17
C LEU A 198 2.97 0.07 11.29
N LEU A 199 4.10 0.56 11.84
CA LEU A 199 4.10 1.64 12.82
C LEU A 199 3.50 2.92 12.23
N ARG A 200 3.90 3.28 11.01
CA ARG A 200 3.35 4.45 10.31
C ARG A 200 1.86 4.32 10.03
N VAL A 201 1.36 3.12 9.73
CA VAL A 201 -0.10 2.89 9.61
C VAL A 201 -0.83 3.22 10.91
N MET A 202 -0.28 2.84 12.06
CA MET A 202 -0.89 3.15 13.35
C MET A 202 -0.88 4.66 13.65
N ASP A 203 0.21 5.35 13.34
CA ASP A 203 0.30 6.81 13.52
C ASP A 203 -0.67 7.53 12.58
N MET A 204 -0.71 7.14 11.31
CA MET A 204 -1.68 7.66 10.33
C MET A 204 -3.11 7.48 10.85
N TRP A 205 -3.48 6.30 11.33
CA TRP A 205 -4.79 6.06 11.91
C TRP A 205 -5.07 6.93 13.15
N GLN A 206 -4.11 7.01 14.07
CA GLN A 206 -4.22 7.78 15.31
C GLN A 206 -4.45 9.28 15.07
N TYR A 207 -3.86 9.82 14.00
CA TYR A 207 -3.96 11.23 13.63
C TYR A 207 -4.92 11.48 12.45
N GLY A 208 -5.90 10.59 12.24
CA GLY A 208 -7.01 10.85 11.31
C GLY A 208 -6.66 10.76 9.82
N TRP A 209 -5.62 10.00 9.49
CA TRP A 209 -5.05 9.82 8.15
C TRP A 209 -4.57 11.13 7.51
N ASP A 210 -4.04 12.05 8.33
CA ASP A 210 -3.48 13.32 7.90
C ASP A 210 -2.08 13.49 8.50
N GLU A 211 -1.05 13.45 7.66
CA GLU A 211 0.35 13.60 8.10
C GLU A 211 0.62 14.97 8.72
N ASN A 212 -0.14 16.01 8.35
CA ASN A 212 0.02 17.35 8.93
C ASN A 212 -0.43 17.42 10.39
N MET A 213 -1.16 16.41 10.85
CA MET A 213 -1.61 16.29 12.24
C MET A 213 -0.59 15.58 13.12
N PHE A 214 0.53 15.13 12.56
CA PHE A 214 1.59 14.50 13.35
C PHE A 214 2.29 15.54 14.23
N PRO A 215 2.60 15.20 15.50
CA PRO A 215 3.48 16.03 16.31
C PRO A 215 4.92 15.97 15.77
N ASP A 216 5.71 17.02 16.02
CA ASP A 216 7.09 17.14 15.54
C ASP A 216 7.95 15.90 15.85
N CYS A 217 7.76 15.28 17.03
CA CYS A 217 8.53 14.09 17.40
C CYS A 217 8.26 12.86 16.51
N VAL A 218 7.06 12.75 15.94
CA VAL A 218 6.70 11.68 15.00
C VAL A 218 7.30 11.99 13.62
N HIS A 219 7.26 13.24 13.18
CA HIS A 219 7.98 13.68 11.97
C HIS A 219 9.48 13.43 12.09
N ASP A 220 10.10 13.83 13.20
CA ASP A 220 11.50 13.61 13.49
C ASP A 220 11.84 12.12 13.43
N PHE A 221 11.04 11.27 14.07
CA PHE A 221 11.22 9.82 14.03
C PHE A 221 11.28 9.29 12.59
N TYR A 222 10.31 9.61 11.74
CA TYR A 222 10.31 9.14 10.34
C TYR A 222 11.42 9.77 9.49
N SER A 223 11.83 11.01 9.79
CA SER A 223 12.97 11.65 9.12
C SER A 223 14.30 10.93 9.43
N THR A 224 14.44 10.38 10.65
CA THR A 224 15.65 9.62 11.04
C THR A 224 15.69 8.21 10.47
N LEU A 225 14.52 7.62 10.17
CA LEU A 225 14.42 6.33 9.49
C LEU A 225 14.75 6.42 7.99
N ALA A 226 14.59 7.60 7.38
CA ALA A 226 15.02 7.89 6.02
C ALA A 226 16.56 8.05 5.99
N ILE A 227 17.29 6.93 5.98
CA ILE A 227 18.75 6.96 5.88
C ILE A 227 19.17 7.54 4.51
N ARG A 228 19.98 8.59 4.60
CA ARG A 228 20.65 9.34 3.52
C ARG A 228 21.12 8.46 2.35
N PRO A 229 21.00 8.90 1.09
CA PRO A 229 21.74 8.28 0.01
C PRO A 229 23.23 8.33 0.37
N ARG A 230 23.85 7.15 0.46
CA ARG A 230 25.28 7.00 0.67
C ARG A 230 25.94 7.66 -0.55
N SER A 231 26.45 8.88 -0.37
CA SER A 231 27.23 9.56 -1.39
C SER A 231 28.39 8.65 -1.78
N GLU A 232 28.46 8.31 -3.06
CA GLU A 232 29.60 7.69 -3.71
C GLU A 232 30.82 8.60 -3.55
N SER A 233 31.57 8.43 -2.46
CA SER A 233 32.93 8.94 -2.33
C SER A 233 33.62 8.24 -1.18
N GLU A 234 34.06 7.00 -1.42
CA GLU A 234 35.24 6.37 -0.79
C GLU A 234 35.43 4.96 -1.39
N SER A 235 35.91 4.91 -2.63
CA SER A 235 36.87 3.89 -3.06
C SER A 235 38.24 4.48 -2.70
N THR A 236 39.13 3.83 -1.95
CA THR A 236 39.78 2.54 -2.20
C THR A 236 40.56 2.12 -0.95
N GLU A 237 40.83 0.81 -0.85
CA GLU A 237 41.73 0.11 0.10
C GLU A 237 41.16 -0.34 1.45
N SER A 238 40.58 -1.55 1.48
CA SER A 238 41.36 -2.73 1.85
C SER A 238 40.56 -4.01 1.64
N THR A 239 41.09 -4.88 0.81
CA THR A 239 40.60 -6.25 0.63
C THR A 239 40.97 -7.13 1.81
N ALA A 240 40.05 -8.04 2.12
CA ALA A 240 40.23 -9.34 2.78
C ALA A 240 40.34 -9.38 4.31
N ARG A 241 39.20 -9.70 4.96
CA ARG A 241 39.08 -10.84 5.88
C ARG A 241 37.62 -11.27 6.06
N ARG A 242 37.43 -12.59 6.07
CA ARG A 242 36.16 -13.32 6.14
C ARG A 242 35.47 -13.16 7.51
N LYS A 243 34.15 -13.37 7.45
CA LYS A 243 33.28 -14.11 8.40
C LYS A 243 32.45 -13.28 9.40
N ASN A 244 31.15 -13.57 9.33
CA ASN A 244 30.02 -13.26 10.23
C ASN A 244 29.23 -11.99 9.89
N ASP A 245 28.10 -12.22 9.21
CA ASP A 245 26.89 -11.41 9.35
C ASP A 245 26.51 -11.35 10.83
N VAL A 246 26.55 -10.15 11.39
CA VAL A 246 25.87 -9.78 12.63
C VAL A 246 25.32 -8.38 12.39
N ASP A 247 24.01 -8.26 12.65
CA ASP A 247 23.19 -7.06 12.64
C ASP A 247 23.97 -5.74 12.80
N GLU A 248 23.82 -4.82 11.85
CA GLU A 248 24.18 -3.43 12.09
C GLU A 248 23.21 -2.87 13.15
N GLU A 249 23.69 -2.85 14.40
CA GLU A 249 23.02 -2.24 15.53
C GLU A 249 22.67 -0.78 15.22
N VAL A 250 21.37 -0.50 15.16
CA VAL A 250 20.86 0.87 15.26
C VAL A 250 21.41 1.46 16.54
N ASN A 251 22.20 2.53 16.43
CA ASN A 251 22.82 3.19 17.57
C ASN A 251 21.76 3.89 18.45
N LEU A 252 21.20 3.15 19.41
CA LEU A 252 20.18 3.60 20.37
C LEU A 252 20.74 4.49 21.49
N SER A 253 22.05 4.80 21.49
CA SER A 253 22.69 5.57 22.58
C SER A 253 22.32 7.06 22.62
N SER A 254 21.57 7.57 21.64
CA SER A 254 21.11 8.96 21.58
C SER A 254 19.77 9.22 22.28
N LEU A 255 19.02 8.19 22.69
CA LEU A 255 17.76 8.34 23.41
C LEU A 255 18.01 8.60 24.91
N LYS A 256 18.29 9.85 25.27
CA LYS A 256 18.25 10.31 26.66
C LYS A 256 16.81 10.48 27.11
N PHE A 257 16.25 9.48 27.77
CA PHE A 257 15.00 9.61 28.51
C PHE A 257 15.22 10.50 29.76
N PRO A 258 14.33 11.45 30.07
CA PRO A 258 14.38 12.16 31.34
C PRO A 258 14.13 11.17 32.48
N SER A 259 15.10 11.06 33.40
CA SER A 259 14.93 10.27 34.62
C SER A 259 13.79 10.84 35.46
N LEU A 260 12.74 10.04 35.69
CA LEU A 260 11.69 10.35 36.65
C LEU A 260 12.30 10.63 38.03
N ARG A 261 12.10 11.85 38.53
CA ARG A 261 12.50 12.26 39.89
C ARG A 261 11.81 11.37 40.91
N LYS A 262 12.61 10.74 41.78
CA LYS A 262 12.18 10.13 43.05
C LYS A 262 11.82 11.21 44.08
N GLY A 263 10.76 10.96 44.83
CA GLY A 263 10.32 11.71 46.02
C GLY A 263 8.98 12.41 45.77
N THR A 264 7.92 12.18 46.54
CA THR A 264 7.89 12.32 48.00
C THR A 264 6.88 11.40 48.71
N ASN A 265 7.25 11.04 49.93
CA ASN A 265 6.43 10.44 50.99
C ASN A 265 5.09 11.16 51.22
N SER A 266 4.04 10.39 51.49
CA SER A 266 2.99 10.82 52.42
C SER A 266 2.54 9.62 53.25
N SER A 267 2.85 9.71 54.54
CA SER A 267 2.41 8.84 55.62
C SER A 267 1.08 9.33 56.18
N SER A 268 0.31 8.39 56.76
CA SER A 268 -0.65 8.55 57.86
C SER A 268 -2.03 9.16 57.60
N GLY A 269 -3.08 8.39 57.93
CA GLY A 269 -4.36 8.93 58.38
C GLY A 269 -5.53 7.96 58.42
N SER A 270 -5.60 7.08 59.42
CA SER A 270 -6.82 6.37 59.80
C SER A 270 -7.94 7.33 60.23
N ARG A 271 -9.19 7.05 59.84
CA ARG A 271 -10.36 7.28 60.70
C ARG A 271 -11.58 6.48 60.24
N GLU A 272 -12.10 5.71 61.19
CA GLU A 272 -13.37 4.98 61.13
C GLU A 272 -14.59 5.92 61.23
N SER A 273 -15.69 5.44 60.65
CA SER A 273 -17.10 5.49 61.11
C SER A 273 -18.02 6.71 60.89
N VAL A 274 -19.32 6.35 60.78
CA VAL A 274 -20.59 7.12 60.73
C VAL A 274 -21.05 7.43 59.29
N ILE A 275 -22.10 6.86 58.66
CA ILE A 275 -23.32 6.11 59.05
C ILE A 275 -23.49 4.92 58.09
#